data_AF-A0A512PDD5-F1
#
_entry.id   AF-A0A512PDD5-F1
#
_cell.length_a   1.000
_cell.length_b   1.000
_cell.length_c   1.000
_cell.angle_alpha   90.00
_cell.angle_beta   90.00
_cell.angle_gamma   90.00
#
_symmetry.space_group_name_H-M   'P 1'
#
loop_
_entity.id
_entity.type
_entity.pdbx_description
1 polymer ?
#
loop_
_entity_poly.entity_id
_entity_poly.type
_entity_poly.pdbx_seq_one_letter_code
_entity_poly.pdbx_strand_id
1 'polypeptide(L)'
;MTADEPQQTARRERRAVLLRLDPAVHDALARWAADDLRSLNAHVEMLLRRALDDAGRTPSGAGPLPRRGRPRRAAPSGDARPGPDVDPPPAPAPAPAPAPQVGGQAGH
;
A
#
# COMPACT_ATOMS: atom_id res chain seq x y z
N MET A 1 -7.89 43.51 13.58
CA MET A 1 -8.55 42.33 12.98
C MET A 1 -7.52 41.23 12.93
N THR A 2 -7.63 40.29 13.87
CA THR A 2 -6.74 39.13 14.06
C THR A 2 -6.86 38.18 12.87
N ALA A 3 -5.74 37.91 12.21
CA ALA A 3 -5.65 36.84 11.22
C ALA A 3 -5.81 35.50 11.96
N ASP A 4 -6.78 34.70 11.51
CA ASP A 4 -6.94 33.29 11.85
C ASP A 4 -5.73 32.55 11.26
N GLU A 5 -4.74 32.23 12.10
CA GLU A 5 -3.65 31.33 11.70
C GLU A 5 -4.22 29.91 11.58
N PRO A 6 -4.20 29.27 10.40
CA PRO A 6 -4.54 27.86 10.32
C PRO A 6 -3.42 27.10 11.01
N GLN A 7 -3.65 26.70 12.27
CA GLN A 7 -2.81 25.77 13.01
C GLN A 7 -2.70 24.48 12.20
N GLN A 8 -1.65 24.41 11.40
CA GLN A 8 -1.26 23.28 10.59
C GLN A 8 -0.90 22.18 11.59
N THR A 9 -1.89 21.35 11.94
CA THR A 9 -1.72 20.19 12.82
C THR A 9 -0.46 19.46 12.39
N ALA A 10 0.59 19.53 13.20
CA ALA A 10 1.90 18.98 12.88
C ALA A 10 1.71 17.57 12.32
N ARG A 11 2.02 17.39 11.03
CA ARG A 11 1.81 16.15 10.31
C ARG A 11 2.70 15.11 10.99
N ARG A 12 2.13 14.30 11.88
CA ARG A 12 2.82 13.15 12.49
C ARG A 12 3.54 12.41 11.38
N GLU A 13 4.86 12.37 11.47
CA GLU A 13 5.68 11.67 10.50
C GLU A 13 5.22 10.21 10.46
N ARG A 14 4.71 9.80 9.30
CA ARG A 14 4.23 8.43 9.11
C ARG A 14 5.43 7.60 8.71
N ARG A 15 5.83 6.68 9.59
CA ARG A 15 6.93 5.77 9.29
C ARG A 15 6.40 4.59 8.47
N ALA A 16 6.94 4.42 7.26
CA ALA A 16 6.68 3.23 6.46
C ALA A 16 7.61 2.10 6.92
N VAL A 17 7.04 0.92 7.17
CA VAL A 17 7.77 -0.29 7.58
C VAL A 17 7.29 -1.45 6.72
N LEU A 18 8.23 -2.24 6.18
CA LEU A 18 7.90 -3.48 5.47
C LEU A 18 7.66 -4.59 6.49
N LEU A 19 6.45 -5.16 6.48
CA LEU A 19 6.10 -6.30 7.31
C LEU A 19 6.17 -7.57 6.49
N ARG A 20 6.84 -8.60 7.01
CA ARG A 20 6.76 -9.96 6.47
C ARG A 20 5.56 -10.64 7.11
N LEU A 21 4.55 -10.92 6.30
CA LEU A 21 3.33 -11.58 6.74
C LEU A 21 3.10 -12.80 5.88
N ASP A 22 2.57 -13.86 6.48
CA ASP A 22 2.04 -14.99 5.72
C ASP A 22 0.93 -14.50 4.76
N PRO A 23 0.93 -14.91 3.48
CA PRO A 23 -0.07 -14.43 2.51
C PRO A 23 -1.52 -14.69 2.93
N ALA A 24 -1.81 -15.83 3.56
CA ALA A 24 -3.18 -16.15 3.99
C ALA A 24 -3.64 -15.22 5.13
N VAL A 25 -2.72 -14.85 6.02
CA VAL A 25 -3.00 -13.89 7.10
C VAL A 25 -3.22 -12.49 6.53
N HIS A 26 -2.41 -12.08 5.56
CA HIS A 26 -2.62 -10.81 4.85
C HIS A 26 -4.03 -10.75 4.24
N ASP A 27 -4.45 -11.81 3.56
CA ASP A 27 -5.75 -11.85 2.90
C ASP A 27 -6.93 -11.86 3.87
N ALA A 28 -6.77 -12.52 5.03
CA ALA A 28 -7.75 -12.50 6.10
C ALA A 28 -7.91 -11.07 6.67
N LEU A 29 -6.81 -10.37 6.91
CA LEU A 29 -6.83 -8.97 7.38
C LEU A 29 -7.42 -8.03 6.33
N ALA A 30 -7.12 -8.24 5.04
CA ALA A 30 -7.66 -7.44 3.95
C ALA A 30 -9.19 -7.57 3.85
N ARG A 31 -9.70 -8.80 3.97
CA ARG A 31 -11.14 -9.08 4.00
C ARG A 31 -11.81 -8.43 5.21
N TRP A 32 -11.26 -8.62 6.40
CA TRP A 32 -11.82 -8.02 7.62
C TRP A 32 -11.81 -6.48 7.57
N ALA A 33 -10.74 -5.87 7.06
CA ALA A 33 -10.67 -4.43 6.89
C ALA A 33 -11.74 -3.91 5.91
N ALA A 34 -12.03 -4.66 4.85
CA ALA A 34 -13.06 -4.33 3.88
C ALA A 34 -14.46 -4.39 4.49
N ASP A 35 -14.75 -5.40 5.29
CA ASP A 35 -16.02 -5.53 6.03
C ASP A 35 -16.25 -4.34 6.97
N ASP A 36 -15.17 -3.84 7.57
CA ASP A 36 -15.13 -2.67 8.46
C ASP A 36 -15.15 -1.30 7.74
N LEU A 37 -15.14 -1.31 6.40
CA LEU A 37 -14.99 -0.12 5.54
C LEU A 37 -13.74 0.70 5.88
N ARG A 38 -12.64 0.04 6.27
CA ARG A 38 -11.35 0.66 6.63
C ARG A 38 -10.28 0.29 5.60
N SER A 39 -9.27 1.13 5.47
CA SER A 39 -8.05 0.71 4.77
C SER A 39 -7.32 -0.32 5.61
N LEU A 40 -6.65 -1.26 4.94
CA LEU A 40 -5.85 -2.30 5.60
C LEU A 40 -4.84 -1.69 6.58
N ASN A 41 -4.12 -0.63 6.19
CA ASN A 41 -3.14 0.02 7.07
C ASN A 41 -3.76 0.64 8.32
N ALA A 42 -4.94 1.27 8.20
CA ALA A 42 -5.64 1.83 9.36
C ALA A 42 -6.18 0.73 10.28
N HIS A 43 -6.59 -0.40 9.70
CA HIS A 43 -7.05 -1.56 10.45
C HIS A 43 -5.89 -2.22 11.21
N VAL A 44 -4.73 -2.43 10.56
CA VAL A 44 -3.51 -2.93 11.20
C VAL A 44 -3.05 -2.00 12.33
N GLU A 45 -3.05 -0.69 12.13
CA GLU A 45 -2.68 0.25 13.22
C GLU A 45 -3.62 0.15 14.43
N MET A 46 -4.93 0.00 14.18
CA MET A 46 -5.91 -0.19 15.25
C MET A 46 -5.64 -1.47 16.04
N LEU A 47 -5.38 -2.59 15.36
CA LEU A 47 -5.03 -3.86 15.98
C LEU A 47 -3.75 -3.78 16.80
N LEU A 48 -2.71 -3.13 16.27
CA LEU A 48 -1.44 -2.98 16.97
C LEU A 48 -1.57 -2.12 18.23
N ARG A 49 -2.31 -1.01 18.16
CA ARG A 49 -2.58 -0.18 19.33
C ARG A 49 -3.35 -0.96 20.39
N ARG A 50 -4.38 -1.70 19.99
CA ARG A 50 -5.14 -2.54 20.90
C ARG A 50 -4.27 -3.60 21.57
N ALA A 51 -3.44 -4.30 20.81
CA ALA A 51 -2.52 -5.31 21.34
C ALA A 51 -1.48 -4.70 22.30
N LEU A 52 -1.01 -3.47 22.05
CA LEU A 52 -0.12 -2.75 22.96
C LEU A 52 -0.84 -2.35 24.26
N ASP A 53 -2.09 -1.88 24.16
CA ASP A 53 -2.91 -1.53 25.31
C ASP A 53 -3.20 -2.76 26.17
N ASP A 54 -3.63 -3.86 25.56
CA ASP A 54 -3.89 -5.13 26.24
C ASP A 54 -2.61 -5.71 26.90
N ALA A 55 -1.44 -5.46 26.31
CA ALA A 55 -0.14 -5.84 26.87
C ALA A 55 0.40 -4.85 27.92
N GLY A 56 -0.28 -3.73 28.19
CA GLY A 56 0.18 -2.68 29.10
C GLY A 56 1.42 -1.92 28.61
N ARG A 57 1.65 -1.88 27.29
CA ARG A 57 2.83 -1.28 26.63
C ARG A 57 2.50 -0.05 25.79
N THR A 58 1.38 0.61 26.08
CA THR A 58 0.95 1.82 25.38
C THR A 58 2.03 2.91 25.43
N PRO A 59 2.50 3.45 24.29
CA PRO A 59 3.51 4.50 24.29
C PRO A 59 2.93 5.81 24.85
N SER A 60 3.62 6.43 25.81
CA SER A 60 3.17 7.70 26.43
C SER A 60 3.03 8.89 25.46
N GLY A 61 3.55 8.79 24.22
CA GLY A 61 3.45 9.82 23.17
C GLY A 61 2.54 9.48 21.98
N ALA A 62 1.84 8.34 22.02
CA ALA A 62 0.95 7.91 20.94
C ALA A 62 -0.38 8.70 20.96
N GLY A 63 -0.34 9.93 20.44
CA GLY A 63 -1.51 10.77 20.27
C GLY A 63 -2.62 10.16 19.42
N PRO A 64 -3.81 10.78 19.46
CA PRO A 64 -5.07 10.20 19.03
C PRO A 64 -5.07 9.83 17.54
N LEU A 65 -5.83 8.78 17.18
CA LEU A 65 -6.01 8.38 15.79
C LEU A 65 -6.51 9.59 14.97
N PRO A 66 -5.90 9.90 13.81
CA PRO A 66 -6.40 10.94 12.94
C PRO A 66 -7.84 10.61 12.49
N ARG A 67 -8.72 11.61 12.52
CA ARG A 67 -10.14 11.41 12.18
C ARG A 67 -10.31 10.97 10.72
N ARG A 68 -11.31 10.10 10.48
CA ARG A 68 -11.74 9.69 9.13
C ARG A 68 -12.12 10.95 8.33
N GLY A 69 -11.36 11.21 7.27
CA GLY A 69 -11.54 12.35 6.40
C GLY A 69 -10.27 12.56 5.57
N ARG A 70 -10.34 12.15 4.31
CA ARG A 70 -9.28 12.20 3.30
C ARG A 70 -8.35 13.42 3.48
N PRO A 71 -7.04 13.26 3.79
CA PRO A 71 -6.12 14.38 3.68
C PRO A 71 -6.15 14.88 2.22
N ARG A 72 -6.28 16.20 2.01
CA ARG A 72 -6.23 16.81 0.68
C ARG A 72 -4.96 16.31 -0.03
N ARG A 73 -5.09 15.83 -1.27
CA ARG A 73 -3.97 15.35 -2.07
C ARG A 73 -3.02 16.52 -2.32
N ALA A 74 -1.92 16.60 -1.56
CA ALA A 74 -0.78 17.42 -1.95
C ALA A 74 -0.17 16.79 -3.22
N ALA A 75 0.13 17.64 -4.20
CA ALA A 75 0.72 17.28 -5.48
C ALA A 75 2.00 16.42 -5.30
N PRO A 76 2.32 15.52 -6.25
CA PRO A 76 3.52 14.72 -6.17
C PRO A 76 4.75 15.61 -6.43
N SER A 77 5.42 16.05 -5.36
CA SER A 77 6.82 16.45 -5.47
C SER A 77 7.63 15.19 -5.66
N GLY A 78 8.26 15.08 -6.82
CA GLY A 78 9.12 13.97 -7.21
C GLY A 78 10.31 13.83 -6.26
N ASP A 79 10.35 12.72 -5.55
CA ASP A 79 11.56 12.16 -4.99
C ASP A 79 11.42 10.63 -5.09
N ALA A 80 11.70 10.14 -6.30
CA ALA A 80 11.84 8.72 -6.56
C ALA A 80 13.15 8.24 -5.92
N ARG A 81 13.07 7.76 -4.69
CA ARG A 81 14.09 6.83 -4.18
C ARG A 81 13.80 5.46 -4.81
N PRO A 82 14.77 4.78 -5.42
CA PRO A 82 14.54 3.43 -5.92
C PRO A 82 14.19 2.53 -4.72
N GLY A 83 13.05 1.85 -4.81
CA GLY A 83 12.68 0.81 -3.87
C GLY A 83 13.63 -0.38 -3.98
N PRO A 84 13.75 -1.23 -2.94
CA PRO A 84 14.60 -2.42 -3.00
C PRO A 84 14.15 -3.32 -4.15
N ASP A 85 15.13 -3.95 -4.82
CA ASP A 85 14.93 -4.99 -5.84
C ASP A 85 13.84 -5.98 -5.40
N VAL A 86 12.66 -5.81 -5.98
CA VAL A 86 11.64 -6.85 -6.04
C VAL A 86 11.94 -7.61 -7.31
N ASP A 87 12.33 -8.88 -7.17
CA ASP A 87 12.55 -9.79 -8.29
C ASP A 87 11.33 -9.72 -9.24
N PRO A 88 11.51 -9.31 -10.51
CA PRO A 88 10.39 -9.20 -11.43
C PRO A 88 9.78 -10.59 -11.65
N PRO A 89 8.44 -10.72 -11.69
CA PRO A 89 7.83 -11.99 -12.04
C PRO A 89 8.35 -12.46 -13.42
N PRO A 90 8.64 -13.76 -13.61
CA PRO A 90 9.17 -14.24 -14.87
C PRO A 90 8.23 -13.88 -16.03
N ALA A 91 8.81 -13.35 -17.11
CA ALA A 91 8.06 -12.96 -18.29
C ALA A 91 7.24 -14.14 -18.84
N PRO A 92 6.00 -13.91 -19.33
CA PRO A 92 5.26 -14.96 -20.00
C PRO A 92 6.06 -15.43 -21.24
N ALA A 93 6.13 -16.76 -21.41
CA ALA A 93 6.85 -17.37 -22.52
C ALA A 93 6.42 -16.78 -23.87
N PRO A 94 7.35 -16.58 -24.82
CA PRO A 94 7.01 -16.04 -26.14
C PRO A 94 6.02 -16.98 -26.84
N ALA A 95 4.97 -16.41 -27.42
CA ALA A 95 4.03 -17.13 -28.26
C ALA A 95 4.79 -17.87 -29.39
N PRO A 96 4.38 -19.11 -29.75
CA PRO A 96 5.04 -19.85 -30.80
C PRO A 96 4.98 -19.09 -32.13
N ALA A 97 6.12 -19.04 -32.83
CA ALA A 97 6.25 -18.40 -34.13
C ALA A 97 5.24 -18.97 -35.14
N PRO A 98 4.64 -18.15 -36.02
CA PRO A 98 3.79 -18.68 -37.09
C PRO A 98 4.63 -19.55 -38.03
N ALA A 99 4.10 -20.73 -38.33
CA ALA A 99 4.71 -21.70 -39.23
C ALA A 99 5.00 -21.08 -40.61
N PRO A 100 6.10 -21.47 -41.29
CA PRO A 100 6.39 -20.99 -42.63
C PRO A 100 5.30 -21.50 -43.58
N GLN A 101 4.59 -20.57 -44.22
CA GLN A 101 3.70 -20.90 -45.33
C GLN A 101 4.56 -21.37 -46.51
N VAL A 102 4.61 -22.68 -46.70
CA VAL A 102 5.09 -23.31 -47.93
C VAL A 102 4.02 -23.19 -49.00
N GLY A 103 3.96 -22.02 -49.63
CA GLY A 103 3.15 -21.78 -50.83
C GLY A 103 3.92 -22.21 -52.07
N GLY A 104 3.62 -23.42 -52.55
CA GLY A 104 4.21 -24.04 -53.72
C GLY A 104 3.87 -23.32 -55.03
N GLN A 105 4.78 -23.48 -55.98
CA GLN A 105 4.62 -23.16 -57.39
C GLN A 105 3.46 -23.95 -58.02
N ALA A 106 2.60 -23.25 -58.75
CA ALA A 106 1.89 -23.71 -59.95
C ALA A 106 1.56 -22.41 -60.71
N GLY A 107 1.96 -22.18 -61.96
CA GLY A 107 1.90 -23.08 -63.09
C GLY A 107 0.70 -22.68 -63.96
N HIS A 108 0.84 -21.62 -64.75
CA HIS A 108 0.37 -21.48 -66.14
C HIS A 108 0.73 -20.11 -66.72
#